data_AF-A0A120K073-F1
#
_entry.id   AF-A0A120K073-F1
#
_cell.length_a   1.000
_cell.length_b   1.000
_cell.length_c   1.000
_cell.angle_alpha   90.00
_cell.angle_beta   90.00
_cell.angle_gamma   90.00
#
_symmetry.space_group_name_H-M   'P 1'
#
loop_
_entity.id
_entity.type
_entity.pdbx_description
1 polymer ?
#
loop_
_entity_poly.entity_id
_entity_poly.type
_entity_poly.pdbx_seq_one_letter_code
_entity_poly.pdbx_strand_id
1 'polypeptide(L)'
;MNKKILIAILIVAVAFLGFISVYADNNSSGDANRTTLNVSSEGPIKLSKLVNEIRTHEYYKGYDNETLAWMESLGEKYVWVSNDGFVIMDNVWDSNKIPSAYVCDAYFREIFSCKVLENHTLVKGNHSKDVVLVNNVEFIKQEDYYYEV
;
A
#
# COMPACT_ATOMS: atom_id res chain seq x y z
N MET A 1 -50.60 -14.32 -9.22
CA MET A 1 -49.46 -13.58 -8.61
C MET A 1 -49.75 -12.09 -8.74
N ASN A 2 -49.78 -11.33 -7.64
CA ASN A 2 -50.15 -9.92 -7.66
C ASN A 2 -49.14 -9.12 -8.50
N LYS A 3 -49.61 -8.30 -9.45
CA LYS A 3 -48.74 -7.47 -10.33
C LYS A 3 -47.73 -6.62 -9.54
N LYS A 4 -48.11 -6.16 -8.34
CA LYS A 4 -47.25 -5.41 -7.42
C LYS A 4 -46.06 -6.23 -6.90
N ILE A 5 -46.26 -7.53 -6.63
CA ILE A 5 -45.21 -8.45 -6.18
C ILE A 5 -44.22 -8.74 -7.32
N LEU A 6 -44.74 -8.87 -8.54
CA LEU A 6 -43.94 -9.14 -9.74
C LEU A 6 -43.02 -7.95 -10.07
N ILE A 7 -43.52 -6.73 -9.93
CA ILE A 7 -42.73 -5.49 -10.10
C ILE A 7 -41.65 -5.35 -9.02
N ALA A 8 -41.98 -5.65 -7.76
CA ALA A 8 -41.02 -5.59 -6.67
C ALA A 8 -39.85 -6.57 -6.86
N ILE A 9 -40.14 -7.79 -7.30
CA ILE A 9 -39.10 -8.80 -7.60
C ILE A 9 -38.21 -8.33 -8.76
N LEU A 10 -38.78 -7.71 -9.79
CA LEU A 10 -38.03 -7.20 -10.94
C LEU A 10 -37.04 -6.10 -10.55
N ILE A 11 -37.46 -5.17 -9.68
CA ILE A 11 -36.60 -4.06 -9.21
C ILE A 11 -35.43 -4.60 -8.38
N VAL A 12 -35.70 -5.56 -7.49
CA VAL A 12 -34.65 -6.20 -6.68
C VAL A 12 -33.66 -6.96 -7.56
N ALA A 13 -34.13 -7.66 -8.59
CA ALA A 13 -33.25 -8.39 -9.51
C ALA A 13 -32.34 -7.44 -10.32
N VAL A 14 -32.86 -6.31 -10.80
CA VAL A 14 -32.06 -5.31 -11.53
C VAL A 14 -31.03 -4.65 -10.62
N ALA A 15 -31.39 -4.33 -9.36
CA ALA A 15 -30.44 -3.79 -8.39
C ALA A 15 -29.32 -4.79 -8.06
N PHE A 16 -29.64 -6.08 -7.95
CA PHE A 16 -28.66 -7.14 -7.72
C PHE A 16 -27.72 -7.34 -8.92
N LEU A 17 -28.26 -7.31 -10.14
CA LEU A 17 -27.45 -7.42 -11.36
C LEU A 17 -26.49 -6.23 -11.53
N GLY A 18 -26.94 -5.01 -11.21
CA GLY A 18 -26.09 -3.82 -11.21
C GLY A 18 -24.96 -3.88 -10.18
N PHE A 19 -25.22 -4.47 -9.00
CA PHE A 19 -24.21 -4.65 -7.96
C PHE A 19 -23.16 -5.70 -8.36
N ILE A 20 -23.58 -6.79 -9.00
CA ILE A 20 -22.67 -7.83 -9.51
C ILE A 20 -21.79 -7.28 -10.65
N SER A 21 -22.32 -6.47 -11.56
CA SER A 21 -21.52 -5.89 -12.64
C SER A 21 -20.42 -4.94 -12.14
N VAL A 22 -20.71 -4.13 -11.11
CA VAL A 22 -19.70 -3.26 -10.48
C VAL A 22 -18.61 -4.07 -9.77
N TYR A 23 -18.96 -5.25 -9.25
CA TYR A 23 -17.99 -6.15 -8.61
C TYR A 23 -17.18 -6.97 -9.62
N ALA A 24 -17.78 -7.33 -10.77
CA ALA A 24 -17.15 -8.15 -11.80
C ALA A 24 -16.13 -7.37 -12.65
N ASP A 25 -16.37 -6.08 -12.92
CA ASP A 25 -15.40 -5.24 -13.64
C ASP A 25 -14.12 -4.98 -12.82
N ASN A 26 -14.18 -5.08 -11.49
CA ASN A 26 -13.00 -4.99 -10.64
C ASN A 26 -12.09 -6.24 -10.72
N ASN A 27 -12.55 -7.35 -11.31
CA ASN A 27 -11.83 -8.63 -11.26
C ASN A 27 -11.32 -9.14 -12.61
N SER A 28 -11.63 -8.52 -13.76
CA SER A 28 -11.35 -9.16 -15.07
C SER A 28 -10.12 -8.68 -15.85
N SER A 29 -9.26 -7.81 -15.32
CA SER A 29 -8.06 -7.35 -16.06
C SER A 29 -6.79 -7.02 -15.24
N GLY A 30 -6.67 -7.52 -14.00
CA GLY A 30 -5.69 -7.01 -13.03
C GLY A 30 -4.27 -7.59 -13.04
N ASP A 31 -4.01 -8.77 -13.63
CA ASP A 31 -2.77 -9.51 -13.34
C ASP A 31 -1.53 -9.12 -14.17
N ALA A 32 -1.68 -8.42 -15.29
CA ALA A 32 -0.57 -8.20 -16.21
C ALA A 32 0.46 -7.14 -15.75
N ASN A 33 0.24 -6.44 -14.63
CA ASN A 33 1.14 -5.37 -14.16
C ASN A 33 1.26 -5.32 -12.63
N ARG A 34 1.35 -6.50 -12.01
CA ARG A 34 1.60 -6.64 -10.57
C ARG A 34 3.11 -6.76 -10.32
N THR A 35 3.58 -6.09 -9.29
CA THR A 35 4.97 -6.11 -8.81
C THR A 35 4.98 -6.66 -7.38
N THR A 36 5.97 -7.52 -7.10
CA THR A 36 6.22 -8.01 -5.75
C THR A 36 7.20 -7.08 -5.04
N LEU A 37 6.81 -6.61 -3.85
CA LEU A 37 7.64 -5.78 -2.98
C LEU A 37 7.80 -6.46 -1.62
N ASN A 38 8.80 -6.01 -0.85
CA ASN A 38 9.01 -6.43 0.53
C ASN A 38 9.20 -5.22 1.45
N VAL A 39 8.69 -5.34 2.68
CA VAL A 39 8.75 -4.31 3.71
C VAL A 39 9.06 -4.92 5.07
N SER A 40 9.52 -4.09 6.01
CA SER A 40 9.68 -4.45 7.42
C SER A 40 8.33 -4.79 8.05
N SER A 41 8.33 -5.79 8.92
CA SER A 41 7.12 -6.21 9.64
C SER A 41 6.79 -5.32 10.85
N GLU A 42 7.61 -4.32 11.15
CA GLU A 42 7.35 -3.33 12.22
C GLU A 42 6.09 -2.47 11.96
N GLY A 43 5.37 -2.72 10.87
CA GLY A 43 4.06 -2.13 10.64
C GLY A 43 4.12 -0.73 10.02
N PRO A 44 2.94 -0.16 9.75
CA PRO A 44 2.83 1.10 9.03
C PRO A 44 3.09 2.31 9.92
N ILE A 45 3.68 3.34 9.31
CA ILE A 45 3.85 4.68 9.89
C ILE A 45 2.94 5.65 9.13
N LYS A 46 2.37 6.65 9.82
CA LYS A 46 1.63 7.72 9.14
C LYS A 46 2.57 8.51 8.21
N LEU A 47 2.11 8.77 6.98
CA LEU A 47 2.90 9.54 6.01
C LEU A 47 3.30 10.92 6.54
N SER A 48 2.40 11.61 7.23
CA SER A 48 2.67 12.91 7.86
C SER A 48 3.82 12.86 8.89
N LYS A 49 3.97 11.76 9.62
CA LYS A 49 5.08 11.56 10.55
C LYS A 49 6.40 11.39 9.80
N LEU A 50 6.42 10.53 8.77
CA LEU A 50 7.62 10.32 7.95
C LEU A 50 8.06 11.61 7.23
N VAL A 51 7.12 12.36 6.64
CA VAL A 51 7.39 13.66 6.00
C VAL A 51 8.05 14.62 7.00
N ASN A 52 7.55 14.70 8.23
CA ASN A 52 8.16 15.54 9.27
C ASN A 52 9.56 15.05 9.66
N GLU A 53 9.77 13.74 9.77
CA GLU A 53 11.11 13.16 10.02
C GLU A 53 12.09 13.49 8.88
N ILE A 54 11.67 13.37 7.62
CA ILE A 54 12.48 13.74 6.44
C ILE A 54 12.91 15.21 6.51
N ARG A 55 12.00 16.12 6.88
CA ARG A 55 12.30 17.55 6.97
C ARG A 55 13.29 17.89 8.08
N THR A 56 13.19 17.20 9.21
CA THR A 56 13.83 17.62 10.47
C THR A 56 15.10 16.83 10.81
N HIS A 57 15.21 15.58 10.36
CA HIS A 57 16.28 14.69 10.78
C HIS A 57 17.47 14.74 9.81
N GLU A 58 18.68 14.87 10.35
CA GLU A 58 19.91 14.96 9.55
C GLU A 58 20.15 13.77 8.60
N TYR A 59 19.60 12.60 8.93
CA TYR A 59 19.72 11.39 8.12
C TYR A 59 19.17 11.58 6.68
N TYR A 60 18.17 12.45 6.51
CA TYR A 60 17.57 12.73 5.21
C TYR A 60 18.12 14.00 4.56
N LYS A 61 19.20 14.58 5.07
CA LYS A 61 19.79 15.80 4.52
C LYS A 61 20.10 15.63 3.03
N GLY A 62 19.64 16.58 2.22
CA GLY A 62 19.76 16.49 0.75
C GLY A 62 18.59 15.77 0.08
N TYR A 63 17.47 15.61 0.78
CA TYR A 63 16.23 15.14 0.16
C TYR A 63 15.77 16.05 -0.99
N ASP A 64 15.05 15.46 -1.92
CA ASP A 64 14.46 16.09 -3.08
C ASP A 64 13.14 16.79 -2.70
N ASN A 65 13.10 18.11 -2.88
CA ASN A 65 11.95 18.92 -2.47
C ASN A 65 10.69 18.62 -3.27
N GLU A 66 10.81 18.23 -4.54
CA GLU A 66 9.65 17.88 -5.38
C GLU A 66 9.02 16.58 -4.90
N THR A 67 9.86 15.58 -4.59
CA THR A 67 9.42 14.31 -4.02
C THR A 67 8.74 14.50 -2.68
N LEU A 68 9.31 15.34 -1.80
CA LEU A 68 8.71 15.62 -0.50
C LEU A 68 7.35 16.35 -0.62
N ALA A 69 7.26 17.35 -1.51
CA ALA A 69 6.02 18.06 -1.76
C ALA A 69 4.94 17.15 -2.37
N TRP A 70 5.34 16.21 -3.24
CA TRP A 70 4.45 15.16 -3.76
C TRP A 70 3.93 14.28 -2.62
N MET A 71 4.80 13.78 -1.74
CA MET A 71 4.40 12.99 -0.57
C MET A 71 3.37 13.73 0.30
N GLU A 72 3.57 15.02 0.54
CA GLU A 72 2.64 15.85 1.30
C GLU A 72 1.27 15.99 0.63
N SER A 73 1.25 16.08 -0.70
CA SER A 73 0.03 16.22 -1.48
C SER A 73 -0.89 14.98 -1.42
N LEU A 74 -0.34 13.81 -1.09
CA LEU A 74 -1.10 12.57 -0.97
C LEU A 74 -2.03 12.54 0.26
N GLY A 75 -1.80 13.43 1.23
CA GLY A 75 -2.60 13.53 2.45
C GLY A 75 -2.40 12.37 3.43
N GLU A 76 -3.47 11.96 4.11
CA GLU A 76 -3.42 10.89 5.12
C GLU A 76 -3.29 9.52 4.45
N LYS A 77 -2.08 8.96 4.50
CA LYS A 77 -1.71 7.64 3.98
C LYS A 77 -0.84 6.89 4.99
N TYR A 78 -0.71 5.59 4.80
CA TYR A 78 0.23 4.75 5.55
C TYR A 78 1.46 4.41 4.71
N VAL A 79 2.60 4.34 5.38
CA VAL A 79 3.90 4.07 4.77
C VAL A 79 4.54 2.89 5.47
N TRP A 80 5.09 1.99 4.66
CA TRP A 80 5.88 0.86 5.11
C TRP A 80 7.35 1.08 4.74
N VAL A 81 8.24 0.69 5.64
CA VAL A 81 9.69 0.83 5.44
C VAL A 81 10.20 -0.38 4.69
N SER A 82 10.95 -0.17 3.61
CA SER A 82 11.71 -1.20 2.91
C SER A 82 13.20 -0.93 3.10
N ASN A 83 14.06 -1.89 2.76
CA ASN A 83 15.52 -1.68 2.83
C ASN A 83 15.94 -0.55 1.87
N ASP A 84 15.30 -0.51 0.70
CA ASP A 84 15.65 0.38 -0.40
C ASP A 84 14.86 1.70 -0.39
N GLY A 85 13.97 1.89 0.59
CA GLY A 85 13.15 3.10 0.65
C GLY A 85 11.83 2.96 1.39
N PHE A 86 10.78 3.57 0.84
CA PHE A 86 9.46 3.67 1.45
C PHE A 86 8.37 3.25 0.48
N VAL A 87 7.39 2.51 0.99
CA VAL A 87 6.21 2.10 0.21
C VAL A 87 4.97 2.76 0.81
N ILE A 88 4.39 3.71 0.08
CA ILE A 88 3.17 4.42 0.45
C ILE A 88 1.97 3.64 -0.08
N MET A 89 1.03 3.32 0.81
CA MET A 89 -0.22 2.66 0.44
C MET A 89 -1.25 3.71 0.05
N ASP A 90 -1.74 3.67 -1.20
CA ASP A 90 -2.79 4.58 -1.66
C ASP A 90 -4.09 4.39 -0.85
N ASN A 91 -4.39 3.16 -0.43
CA ASN A 91 -5.54 2.87 0.41
C ASN A 91 -5.09 2.36 1.78
N VAL A 92 -5.66 2.93 2.85
CA VAL A 92 -5.48 2.44 4.23
C VAL A 92 -5.82 0.96 4.37
N TRP A 93 -6.86 0.48 3.65
CA TRP A 93 -7.25 -0.92 3.68
C TRP A 93 -6.20 -1.87 3.12
N ASP A 94 -5.41 -1.42 2.15
CA ASP A 94 -4.30 -2.21 1.62
C ASP A 94 -3.21 -2.43 2.68
N SER A 95 -2.97 -1.42 3.54
CA SER A 95 -2.06 -1.55 4.67
C SER A 95 -2.51 -2.60 5.70
N ASN A 96 -3.82 -2.80 5.88
CA ASN A 96 -4.35 -3.75 6.86
C ASN A 96 -4.23 -5.22 6.42
N LYS A 97 -3.89 -5.47 5.15
CA LYS A 97 -3.70 -6.82 4.61
C LYS A 97 -2.32 -7.39 4.93
N ILE A 98 -1.37 -6.52 5.26
CA ILE A 98 0.00 -6.91 5.59
C ILE A 98 0.06 -7.14 7.10
N PRO A 99 0.47 -8.34 7.56
CA PRO A 99 0.66 -8.58 8.99
C PRO A 99 1.79 -7.68 9.52
N SER A 100 1.77 -7.42 10.83
CA SER A 100 2.84 -6.68 11.47
C SER A 100 3.16 -7.31 12.82
N ALA A 101 4.45 -7.36 13.12
CA ALA A 101 4.99 -7.89 14.36
C ALA A 101 6.23 -7.08 14.74
N TYR A 102 6.29 -6.63 15.99
CA TYR A 102 7.47 -6.05 16.60
C TYR A 102 8.24 -7.15 17.33
N VAL A 103 9.49 -7.35 16.96
CA VAL A 103 10.38 -8.37 17.53
C VAL A 103 11.73 -7.73 17.86
N CYS A 104 12.35 -8.17 18.97
CA CYS A 104 13.65 -7.64 19.42
C CYS A 104 14.84 -8.45 18.91
N ASP A 105 14.68 -9.78 18.81
CA ASP A 105 15.78 -10.73 18.54
C ASP A 105 15.68 -11.38 17.15
N ALA A 106 14.82 -10.83 16.30
CA ALA A 106 14.63 -11.28 14.93
C ALA A 106 14.31 -10.08 14.03
N TYR A 107 14.38 -10.30 12.73
CA TYR A 107 13.96 -9.35 11.73
C TYR A 107 13.05 -10.07 10.73
N PHE A 108 11.84 -9.56 10.54
CA PHE A 108 10.84 -10.16 9.68
C PHE A 108 10.57 -9.26 8.47
N ARG A 109 10.44 -9.85 7.28
CA ARG A 109 10.01 -9.15 6.07
C ARG A 109 8.68 -9.67 5.58
N GLU A 110 7.77 -8.74 5.31
CA GLU A 110 6.50 -9.04 4.68
C GLU A 110 6.61 -8.87 3.17
N ILE A 111 6.23 -9.90 2.42
CA ILE A 111 6.26 -9.93 0.96
C ILE A 111 4.82 -9.90 0.45
N PHE A 112 4.54 -8.98 -0.46
CA PHE A 112 3.21 -8.79 -1.03
C PHE A 112 3.28 -8.46 -2.52
N SER A 113 2.19 -8.74 -3.23
CA SER A 113 1.95 -8.33 -4.61
C SER A 113 1.11 -7.06 -4.63
N CYS A 114 1.42 -6.12 -5.52
CA CYS A 114 0.72 -4.84 -5.64
C CYS A 114 0.80 -4.30 -7.06
N LYS A 115 0.08 -3.22 -7.35
CA LYS A 115 0.29 -2.40 -8.55
C LYS A 115 0.99 -1.11 -8.14
N VAL A 116 2.11 -0.81 -8.79
CA VAL A 116 2.83 0.46 -8.63
C VAL A 116 2.08 1.55 -9.41
N LEU A 117 1.79 2.66 -8.74
CA LEU A 117 1.16 3.84 -9.34
C LEU A 117 2.20 4.88 -9.74
N GLU A 118 3.10 5.20 -8.83
CA GLU A 118 4.17 6.18 -9.02
C GLU A 118 5.43 5.78 -8.26
N ASN A 119 6.60 6.20 -8.76
CA ASN A 119 7.89 6.02 -8.12
C ASN A 119 8.71 7.32 -8.21
N HIS A 120 9.22 7.78 -7.08
CA HIS A 120 10.02 8.99 -6.95
C HIS A 120 11.28 8.70 -6.13
N THR A 121 12.38 9.39 -6.43
CA THR A 121 13.64 9.22 -5.67
C THR A 121 13.77 10.33 -4.63
N LEU A 122 13.74 9.99 -3.35
CA LEU A 122 13.81 10.94 -2.23
C LEU A 122 15.20 11.55 -2.07
N VAL A 123 16.27 10.79 -2.24
CA VAL A 123 17.65 11.28 -2.10
C VAL A 123 18.46 10.86 -3.31
N LYS A 124 19.17 11.79 -3.94
CA LYS A 124 20.05 11.50 -5.08
C LYS A 124 21.49 11.28 -4.59
N GLY A 125 22.12 10.13 -4.92
CA GLY A 125 23.50 9.83 -4.55
C GLY A 125 23.75 8.36 -4.19
N ASN A 126 24.83 8.08 -3.43
CA ASN A 126 25.26 6.72 -3.07
C ASN A 126 24.30 5.95 -2.14
N HIS A 127 23.30 6.63 -1.57
CA HIS A 127 22.29 6.05 -0.69
C HIS A 127 20.89 6.51 -1.13
N SER A 128 20.58 6.29 -2.41
CA SER A 128 19.25 6.62 -2.94
C SER A 128 18.18 5.84 -2.19
N LYS A 129 17.18 6.56 -1.71
CA LYS A 129 15.95 5.99 -1.17
C LYS A 129 14.83 6.30 -2.12
N ASP A 130 14.16 5.27 -2.61
CA ASP A 130 12.98 5.44 -3.46
C ASP A 130 11.71 5.47 -2.62
N VAL A 131 10.69 6.17 -3.13
CA VAL A 131 9.38 6.28 -2.53
C VAL A 131 8.37 5.82 -3.56
N VAL A 132 7.71 4.71 -3.28
CA VAL A 132 6.82 4.04 -4.22
C VAL A 132 5.39 4.14 -3.71
N LEU A 133 4.49 4.70 -4.52
CA LEU A 133 3.06 4.68 -4.24
C LEU A 133 2.43 3.44 -4.89
N VAL A 134 1.70 2.65 -4.11
CA VAL A 134 1.12 1.38 -4.56
C VAL A 134 -0.35 1.25 -4.20
N ASN A 135 -1.06 0.39 -4.92
CA ASN A 135 -2.41 -0.04 -4.59
C ASN A 135 -2.66 -1.52 -4.88
N ASN A 136 -3.84 -2.00 -4.50
CA ASN A 136 -4.29 -3.37 -4.74
C ASN A 136 -3.32 -4.41 -4.17
N VAL A 137 -3.00 -4.23 -2.90
CA VAL A 137 -2.05 -5.06 -2.14
C VAL A 137 -2.67 -6.42 -1.83
N GLU A 138 -1.86 -7.46 -1.97
CA GLU A 138 -2.18 -8.83 -1.63
C GLU A 138 -0.97 -9.46 -0.95
N PHE A 139 -1.13 -9.84 0.32
CA PHE A 139 -0.07 -10.50 1.08
C PHE A 139 0.25 -11.87 0.50
N ILE A 140 1.55 -12.19 0.40
CA ILE A 140 2.03 -13.48 -0.12
C ILE A 140 2.59 -14.34 1.02
N LYS A 141 3.62 -13.82 1.72
CA LYS A 141 4.32 -14.55 2.79
C LYS A 141 5.13 -13.61 3.67
N GLN A 142 5.50 -14.12 4.84
CA GLN A 142 6.49 -13.53 5.75
C GLN A 142 7.80 -14.32 5.63
N GLU A 143 8.94 -13.62 5.69
CA GLU A 143 10.27 -14.22 5.80
C GLU A 143 10.92 -13.83 7.12
N ASP A 144 11.42 -14.83 7.84
CA ASP A 144 11.95 -14.68 9.19
C ASP A 144 13.46 -14.83 9.22
N TYR A 145 14.15 -13.85 9.79
CA TYR A 145 15.60 -13.87 10.01
C TYR A 145 15.88 -13.76 11.51
N TYR A 146 16.35 -14.85 12.10
CA TYR A 146 16.75 -14.88 13.50
C TYR A 146 18.23 -14.52 13.61
N TYR A 147 18.58 -13.66 14.56
CA TYR A 147 19.98 -13.47 14.91
C TYR A 147 20.42 -14.67 15.74
N GLU A 148 21.44 -15.40 15.29
CA GLU A 148 22.11 -16.39 16.15
C GLU A 148 22.84 -15.61 17.26
N VAL A 149 22.31 -15.67 18.48
CA VAL A 149 22.90 -15.12 19.72
C VAL A 149 23.58 -16.19 20.54
#